data_AF-A0A9E1Q1B8-F1
#
_entry.id   AF-A0A9E1Q1B8-F1
#
_cell.length_a   1.000
_cell.length_b   1.000
_cell.length_c   1.000
_cell.angle_alpha   90.00
_cell.angle_beta   90.00
_cell.angle_gamma   90.00
#
_symmetry.space_group_name_H-M   'P 1'
#
loop_
_entity.id
_entity.type
_entity.pdbx_description
1 polymer ?
#
loop_
_entity_poly.entity_id
_entity_poly.type
_entity_poly.pdbx_seq_one_letter_code
_entity_poly.pdbx_strand_id
1 'polypeptide(L)'
;QTDGDTLTLNVEVAAQAPIERIEIRNGSDVLKTVRGYEAADLGQRIRVIWSGAEYRGRGRETSWVGRARFGDSVVRRMAKINAWNHERQLEVQGADTVVFDAITTGNFGGFDAWIDPRSDGDLDITTNHGSLRVALADIGVEDHVMEAGGLERKIRAFRLPDENPHLSLSTTLEIPLKASGDNPIWVCVTTEDGFQAWSSPIYAFK
;
A
#
# COMPACT_ATOMS: atom_id res chain seq x y z
N GLN A 1 -24.91 -6.61 21.25
CA GLN A 1 -26.17 -6.10 20.66
C GLN A 1 -26.28 -4.63 21.03
N THR A 2 -26.55 -3.75 20.07
CA THR A 2 -26.68 -2.30 20.27
C THR A 2 -27.87 -1.77 19.48
N ASP A 3 -28.60 -0.81 20.06
CA ASP A 3 -29.67 -0.09 19.35
C ASP A 3 -29.15 1.16 18.63
N GLY A 4 -27.92 1.61 18.92
CA GLY A 4 -27.32 2.80 18.32
C GLY A 4 -26.98 2.62 16.84
N ASP A 5 -27.23 3.64 16.00
CA ASP A 5 -26.99 3.59 14.55
C ASP A 5 -25.55 3.92 14.16
N THR A 6 -24.78 4.51 15.08
CA THR A 6 -23.39 4.88 14.88
C THR A 6 -22.51 4.42 16.04
N LEU A 7 -21.21 4.31 15.78
CA LEU A 7 -20.16 4.09 16.77
C LEU A 7 -19.05 5.11 16.57
N THR A 8 -18.59 5.76 17.62
CA THR A 8 -17.40 6.62 17.57
C THR A 8 -16.15 5.79 17.91
N LEU A 9 -15.20 5.71 16.99
CA LEU A 9 -13.91 5.08 17.20
C LEU A 9 -12.83 6.14 17.37
N ASN A 10 -12.08 6.06 18.46
CA ASN A 10 -10.85 6.84 18.65
C ASN A 10 -9.66 5.91 18.45
N VAL A 11 -8.71 6.33 17.62
CA VAL A 11 -7.50 5.57 17.30
C VAL A 11 -6.30 6.45 17.59
N GLU A 12 -5.33 5.91 18.31
CA GLU A 12 -4.01 6.48 18.51
C GLU A 12 -2.98 5.39 18.24
N VAL A 13 -1.99 5.69 17.41
CA VAL A 13 -0.93 4.77 17.00
C VAL A 13 0.40 5.44 17.23
N ALA A 14 1.34 4.73 17.86
CA ALA A 14 2.74 5.08 17.91
C ALA A 14 3.57 3.89 17.39
N ALA A 15 4.51 4.18 16.49
CA ALA A 15 5.36 3.19 15.85
C ALA A 15 6.83 3.60 15.89
N GLN A 16 7.74 2.63 15.78
CA GLN A 16 9.18 2.89 15.70
C GLN A 16 9.63 3.33 14.31
N ALA A 17 8.86 2.99 13.28
CA ALA A 17 9.07 3.41 11.90
C ALA A 17 7.94 4.36 11.46
N PRO A 18 8.18 5.24 10.47
CA PRO A 18 7.15 6.12 9.93
C PRO A 18 5.90 5.36 9.53
N ILE A 19 4.74 5.90 9.87
CA ILE A 19 3.46 5.31 9.54
C ILE A 19 3.15 5.67 8.08
N GLU A 20 2.99 4.65 7.24
CA GLU A 20 2.58 4.83 5.85
C GLU A 20 1.09 5.17 5.78
N ARG A 21 0.26 4.34 6.43
CA ARG A 21 -1.18 4.58 6.57
C ARG A 21 -1.79 3.81 7.73
N ILE A 22 -2.93 4.30 8.20
CA ILE A 22 -3.85 3.60 9.08
C ILE A 22 -5.17 3.42 8.34
N GLU A 23 -5.69 2.21 8.29
CA GLU A 23 -6.99 1.89 7.70
C GLU A 23 -7.97 1.49 8.80
N ILE A 24 -9.08 2.22 8.91
CA ILE A 24 -10.21 1.84 9.73
C ILE A 24 -11.16 1.02 8.86
N ARG A 25 -11.51 -0.19 9.31
CA ARG A 25 -12.24 -1.18 8.51
C ARG A 25 -13.48 -1.70 9.22
N ASN A 26 -14.49 -2.10 8.44
CA ASN A 26 -15.64 -2.90 8.88
C ASN A 26 -15.68 -4.20 8.08
N GLY A 27 -15.15 -5.27 8.65
CA GLY A 27 -14.89 -6.51 7.90
C GLY A 27 -13.81 -6.29 6.84
N SER A 28 -14.13 -6.54 5.57
CA SER A 28 -13.22 -6.27 4.44
C SER A 28 -13.21 -4.82 3.99
N ASP A 29 -14.22 -4.04 4.38
CA ASP A 29 -14.47 -2.72 3.81
C ASP A 29 -13.58 -1.69 4.50
N VAL A 30 -12.78 -0.93 3.74
CA VAL A 30 -12.02 0.21 4.26
C VAL A 30 -12.93 1.43 4.34
N LEU A 31 -13.17 1.92 5.56
CA LEU A 31 -14.04 3.06 5.83
C LEU A 31 -13.28 4.39 5.75
N LYS A 32 -12.02 4.39 6.20
CA LYS A 32 -11.15 5.57 6.19
C LYS A 32 -9.70 5.14 6.13
N THR A 33 -8.92 5.83 5.31
CA THR A 33 -7.46 5.77 5.32
C THR A 33 -6.91 7.06 5.91
N VAL A 34 -6.06 6.97 6.93
CA VAL A 34 -5.40 8.09 7.58
C VAL A 34 -3.92 8.05 7.28
N ARG A 35 -3.37 9.21 6.93
CA ARG A 35 -1.94 9.42 6.67
C ARG A 35 -1.48 10.65 7.44
N GLY A 36 -0.18 10.73 7.70
CA GLY A 36 0.42 11.88 8.38
C GLY A 36 0.67 13.09 7.47
N TYR A 37 0.54 12.89 6.17
CA TYR A 37 0.88 13.86 5.13
C TYR A 37 -0.26 14.02 4.12
N GLU A 38 -0.25 15.13 3.41
CA GLU A 38 -1.21 15.48 2.36
C GLU A 38 -0.51 15.67 1.00
N ALA A 39 -1.28 16.03 -0.04
CA ALA A 39 -0.76 16.23 -1.38
C ALA A 39 0.34 17.30 -1.47
N ALA A 40 0.30 18.31 -0.60
CA ALA A 40 1.28 19.39 -0.56
C ALA A 40 2.67 18.93 -0.03
N ASP A 41 2.72 17.82 0.69
CA ASP A 41 3.95 17.29 1.29
C ASP A 41 4.66 16.27 0.38
N LEU A 42 4.05 15.93 -0.77
CA LEU A 42 4.56 14.90 -1.66
C LEU A 42 5.91 15.30 -2.28
N GLY A 43 6.84 14.36 -2.27
CA GLY A 43 8.16 14.51 -2.88
C GLY A 43 8.25 13.80 -4.23
N GLN A 44 9.46 13.43 -4.61
CA GLN A 44 9.72 12.62 -5.80
C GLN A 44 9.93 11.14 -5.45
N ARG A 45 9.32 10.67 -4.36
CA ARG A 45 9.34 9.28 -3.92
C ARG A 45 8.06 8.57 -4.34
N ILE A 46 8.18 7.58 -5.22
CA ILE A 46 7.07 6.72 -5.64
C ILE A 46 7.26 5.33 -5.04
N ARG A 47 6.23 4.83 -4.39
CA ARG A 47 6.16 3.47 -3.87
C ARG A 47 5.38 2.59 -4.83
N VAL A 48 5.93 1.41 -5.10
CA VAL A 48 5.28 0.34 -5.85
C VAL A 48 5.21 -0.90 -4.97
N ILE A 49 4.00 -1.42 -4.75
CA ILE A 49 3.73 -2.61 -3.93
C ILE A 49 3.06 -3.69 -4.78
N TRP A 50 3.54 -4.92 -4.68
CA TRP A 50 2.82 -6.13 -5.07
C TRP A 50 2.33 -6.86 -3.83
N SER A 51 1.12 -7.42 -3.88
CA SER A 51 0.53 -8.13 -2.74
C SER A 51 -0.25 -9.37 -3.15
N GLY A 52 -0.69 -10.13 -2.15
CA GLY A 52 -1.77 -11.09 -2.31
C GLY A 52 -1.34 -12.52 -2.53
N ALA A 53 -2.29 -13.33 -2.98
CA ALA A 53 -2.14 -14.77 -3.16
C ALA A 53 -3.04 -15.26 -4.30
N GLU A 54 -2.80 -16.48 -4.78
CA GLU A 54 -3.70 -17.08 -5.79
C GLU A 54 -5.08 -17.41 -5.21
N TYR A 55 -5.10 -18.07 -4.04
CA TYR A 55 -6.32 -18.56 -3.38
C TYR A 55 -6.06 -18.88 -1.90
N ARG A 56 -7.07 -19.37 -1.17
CA ARG A 56 -6.94 -19.76 0.24
C ARG A 56 -6.39 -21.18 0.36
N GLY A 57 -5.37 -21.39 1.20
CA GLY A 57 -4.86 -22.72 1.52
C GLY A 57 -3.41 -22.96 1.10
N ARG A 58 -3.05 -24.23 0.88
CA ARG A 58 -1.68 -24.63 0.49
C ARG A 58 -1.47 -24.40 -1.01
N GLY A 59 -0.26 -23.98 -1.40
CA GLY A 59 0.07 -23.72 -2.81
C GLY A 59 -0.44 -22.38 -3.35
N ARG A 60 -0.71 -21.43 -2.44
CA ARG A 60 -1.27 -20.10 -2.74
C ARG A 60 -0.27 -19.05 -3.22
N GLU A 61 0.94 -19.49 -3.54
CA GLU A 61 2.07 -18.62 -3.88
C GLU A 61 1.81 -17.90 -5.20
N THR A 62 2.00 -16.58 -5.22
CA THR A 62 1.99 -15.80 -6.45
C THR A 62 3.42 -15.39 -6.79
N SER A 63 3.88 -15.80 -7.97
CA SER A 63 5.12 -15.31 -8.57
C SER A 63 4.87 -14.00 -9.31
N TRP A 64 5.65 -12.97 -8.99
CA TRP A 64 5.63 -11.66 -9.61
C TRP A 64 6.94 -11.46 -10.36
N VAL A 65 6.86 -11.38 -11.69
CA VAL A 65 8.00 -11.05 -12.54
C VAL A 65 7.61 -9.82 -13.35
N GLY A 66 8.36 -8.74 -13.20
CA GLY A 66 7.99 -7.48 -13.84
C GLY A 66 9.08 -6.43 -13.86
N ARG A 67 8.71 -5.30 -14.45
CA ARG A 67 9.50 -4.08 -14.51
C ARG A 67 8.62 -2.87 -14.26
N ALA A 68 9.17 -1.85 -13.63
CA ALA A 68 8.58 -0.53 -13.47
C ALA A 68 9.53 0.48 -14.11
N ARG A 69 9.10 1.12 -15.20
CA ARG A 69 9.87 2.14 -15.90
C ARG A 69 9.31 3.53 -15.57
N PHE A 70 10.18 4.46 -15.21
CA PHE A 70 9.90 5.84 -14.93
C PHE A 70 10.29 6.70 -16.15
N GLY A 71 9.35 6.91 -17.07
CA GLY A 71 9.57 7.64 -18.32
C GLY A 71 10.19 9.01 -18.12
N ASP A 72 11.19 9.33 -18.95
CA ASP A 72 11.96 10.59 -18.93
C ASP A 72 12.42 11.03 -17.53
N SER A 73 12.78 10.05 -16.71
CA SER A 73 13.20 10.26 -15.33
C SER A 73 14.45 9.43 -15.00
N VAL A 74 15.11 9.77 -13.89
CA VAL A 74 16.22 8.99 -13.34
C VAL A 74 15.87 8.51 -11.95
N VAL A 75 15.96 7.21 -11.70
CA VAL A 75 15.88 6.62 -10.36
C VAL A 75 17.21 6.88 -9.64
N ARG A 76 17.22 7.83 -8.71
CA ARG A 76 18.40 8.22 -7.93
C ARG A 76 18.71 7.27 -6.80
N ARG A 77 17.64 6.72 -6.21
CA ARG A 77 17.72 5.83 -5.05
C ARG A 77 16.54 4.88 -5.12
N MET A 78 16.79 3.65 -4.66
CA MET A 78 15.75 2.67 -4.42
C MET A 78 15.88 2.11 -3.00
N ALA A 79 14.75 1.90 -2.32
CA ALA A 79 14.69 1.15 -1.06
C ALA A 79 13.73 -0.03 -1.23
N LYS A 80 14.14 -1.21 -0.75
CA LYS A 80 13.34 -2.44 -0.85
C LYS A 80 12.36 -2.54 0.32
N ILE A 81 11.20 -3.14 0.07
CA ILE A 81 10.16 -3.41 1.07
C ILE A 81 9.86 -4.90 1.05
N ASN A 82 10.04 -5.57 2.20
CA ASN A 82 9.79 -7.02 2.36
C ASN A 82 10.43 -7.90 1.27
N ALA A 83 11.64 -7.55 0.81
CA ALA A 83 12.39 -8.30 -0.19
C ALA A 83 13.32 -9.33 0.47
N TRP A 84 12.72 -10.39 1.03
CA TRP A 84 13.42 -11.36 1.88
C TRP A 84 14.27 -12.41 1.13
N ASN A 85 14.03 -12.56 -0.18
CA ASN A 85 14.80 -13.50 -1.01
C ASN A 85 15.92 -12.75 -1.75
N HIS A 86 17.14 -12.87 -1.22
CA HIS A 86 18.34 -12.22 -1.77
C HIS A 86 18.77 -12.75 -3.15
N GLU A 87 18.32 -13.95 -3.53
CA GLU A 87 18.64 -14.56 -4.83
C GLU A 87 17.74 -14.03 -5.95
N ARG A 88 16.62 -13.38 -5.61
CA ARG A 88 15.69 -12.83 -6.59
C ARG A 88 16.01 -11.37 -6.91
N GLN A 89 15.80 -11.02 -8.16
CA GLN A 89 16.09 -9.68 -8.67
C GLN A 89 15.13 -8.67 -8.04
N LEU A 90 15.71 -7.58 -7.53
CA LEU A 90 15.01 -6.36 -7.20
C LEU A 90 16.06 -5.26 -7.22
N GLU A 91 16.21 -4.59 -8.36
CA GLU A 91 17.30 -3.66 -8.62
C GLU A 91 16.94 -2.67 -9.73
N VAL A 92 17.67 -1.54 -9.74
CA VAL A 92 17.59 -0.56 -10.82
C VAL A 92 18.44 -1.07 -12.00
N GLN A 93 17.85 -1.15 -13.18
CA GLN A 93 18.54 -1.40 -14.45
C GLN A 93 18.54 -0.13 -15.29
N GLY A 94 19.72 0.29 -15.73
CA GLY A 94 19.89 1.56 -16.43
C GLY A 94 19.63 2.75 -15.50
N ALA A 95 19.01 3.80 -16.05
CA ALA A 95 18.73 5.02 -15.30
C ALA A 95 17.29 5.10 -14.77
N ASP A 96 16.33 4.41 -15.41
CA ASP A 96 14.91 4.72 -15.27
C ASP A 96 14.03 3.51 -14.94
N THR A 97 14.61 2.31 -14.80
CA THR A 97 13.84 1.07 -14.71
C THR A 97 14.20 0.29 -13.46
N VAL A 98 13.20 -0.15 -12.70
CA VAL A 98 13.35 -1.16 -11.64
C VAL A 98 12.82 -2.48 -12.17
N VAL A 99 13.63 -3.55 -12.11
CA VAL A 99 13.19 -4.91 -12.41
C VAL A 99 12.97 -5.67 -11.12
N PHE A 100 11.98 -6.56 -11.10
CA PHE A 100 11.67 -7.35 -9.91
C PHE A 100 11.20 -8.77 -10.23
N ASP A 101 11.63 -9.69 -9.38
CA ASP A 101 11.18 -11.06 -9.25
C ASP A 101 10.86 -11.31 -7.76
N ALA A 102 9.61 -11.64 -7.44
CA ALA A 102 9.16 -11.80 -6.07
C ALA A 102 8.09 -12.89 -5.92
N ILE A 103 7.90 -13.34 -4.68
CA ILE A 103 6.80 -14.25 -4.32
C ILE A 103 5.99 -13.64 -3.18
N THR A 104 4.68 -13.80 -3.25
CA THR A 104 3.74 -13.47 -2.16
C THR A 104 2.88 -14.68 -1.83
N THR A 105 2.47 -14.81 -0.57
CA THR A 105 1.57 -15.86 -0.07
C THR A 105 0.39 -15.27 0.73
N GLY A 106 0.00 -14.04 0.38
CA GLY A 106 -0.99 -13.22 1.09
C GLY A 106 -0.39 -11.99 1.76
N ASN A 107 0.94 -11.93 1.89
CA ASN A 107 1.68 -10.74 2.29
C ASN A 107 1.90 -9.78 1.10
N PHE A 108 2.68 -8.73 1.33
CA PHE A 108 3.11 -7.81 0.28
C PHE A 108 4.62 -7.57 0.32
N GLY A 109 5.15 -7.09 -0.80
CA GLY A 109 6.49 -6.55 -0.93
C GLY A 109 6.51 -5.45 -1.98
N GLY A 110 7.65 -4.81 -2.16
CA GLY A 110 7.71 -3.65 -3.05
C GLY A 110 9.03 -2.93 -3.01
N PHE A 111 9.00 -1.71 -3.50
CA PHE A 111 10.11 -0.77 -3.38
C PHE A 111 9.60 0.68 -3.38
N ASP A 112 10.45 1.56 -2.85
CA ASP A 112 10.39 2.99 -3.06
C ASP A 112 11.46 3.40 -4.07
N ALA A 113 11.10 4.27 -5.00
CA ALA A 113 12.02 4.89 -5.94
C ALA A 113 11.97 6.41 -5.78
N TRP A 114 13.11 7.03 -5.49
CA TRP A 114 13.28 8.48 -5.57
C TRP A 114 13.73 8.82 -6.97
N ILE A 115 12.95 9.65 -7.65
CA ILE A 115 13.10 9.92 -9.07
C ILE A 115 13.43 11.39 -9.34
N ASP A 116 14.13 11.65 -10.44
CA ASP A 116 14.38 13.00 -10.97
C ASP A 116 13.75 13.11 -12.37
N PRO A 117 12.47 13.53 -12.47
CA PRO A 117 11.82 13.75 -13.75
C PRO A 117 12.54 14.86 -14.53
N ARG A 118 12.80 14.63 -15.82
CA ARG A 118 13.43 15.61 -16.73
C ARG A 118 12.40 16.31 -17.63
N SER A 119 11.30 15.61 -17.92
CA SER A 119 10.15 16.11 -18.64
C SER A 119 8.90 15.33 -18.19
N ASP A 120 7.77 15.61 -18.83
CA ASP A 120 6.59 14.77 -18.71
C ASP A 120 6.93 13.33 -19.08
N GLY A 121 6.39 12.38 -18.30
CA GLY A 121 6.65 10.97 -18.45
C GLY A 121 5.64 10.15 -17.66
N ASP A 122 5.69 8.84 -17.84
CA ASP A 122 4.77 7.89 -17.20
C ASP A 122 5.51 6.85 -16.37
N LEU A 123 4.83 6.36 -15.33
CA LEU A 123 5.16 5.10 -14.70
C LEU A 123 4.50 3.98 -15.52
N ASP A 124 5.31 3.18 -16.21
CA ASP A 124 4.90 1.96 -16.91
C ASP A 124 5.35 0.73 -16.12
N ILE A 125 4.40 0.07 -15.46
CA ILE A 125 4.61 -1.22 -14.79
C ILE A 125 4.07 -2.31 -15.69
N THR A 126 4.92 -3.26 -16.06
CA THR A 126 4.53 -4.48 -16.78
C THR A 126 4.91 -5.70 -15.95
N THR A 127 3.98 -6.63 -15.76
CA THR A 127 4.18 -7.89 -15.03
C THR A 127 3.64 -9.08 -15.80
N ASN A 128 3.94 -10.29 -15.33
CA ASN A 128 3.32 -11.52 -15.80
C ASN A 128 1.80 -11.63 -15.50
N HIS A 129 1.22 -10.68 -14.75
CA HIS A 129 -0.21 -10.66 -14.41
C HIS A 129 -0.98 -9.47 -15.00
N GLY A 130 -0.32 -8.53 -15.67
CA GLY A 130 -0.95 -7.34 -16.22
C GLY A 130 -0.01 -6.15 -16.31
N SER A 131 -0.55 -4.99 -16.70
CA SER A 131 0.17 -3.72 -16.76
C SER A 131 -0.60 -2.56 -16.12
N LEU A 132 0.15 -1.58 -15.61
CA LEU A 132 -0.33 -0.30 -15.10
C LEU A 132 0.47 0.81 -15.76
N ARG A 133 -0.21 1.79 -16.37
CA ARG A 133 0.44 2.98 -16.94
C ARG A 133 -0.25 4.23 -16.44
N VAL A 134 0.51 5.12 -15.79
CA VAL A 134 -0.01 6.35 -15.18
C VAL A 134 0.99 7.47 -15.41
N ALA A 135 0.54 8.67 -15.78
CA ALA A 135 1.43 9.82 -15.89
C ALA A 135 2.06 10.13 -14.51
N LEU A 136 3.36 10.42 -14.47
CA LEU A 136 4.06 10.68 -13.20
C LEU A 136 3.43 11.82 -12.40
N ALA A 137 2.88 12.82 -13.10
CA ALA A 137 2.18 13.97 -12.51
C ALA A 137 0.85 13.59 -11.83
N ASP A 138 0.20 12.50 -12.26
CA ASP A 138 -1.10 12.06 -11.73
C ASP A 138 -0.96 11.12 -10.53
N ILE A 139 0.27 10.70 -10.20
CA ILE A 139 0.54 9.85 -9.04
C ILE A 139 0.60 10.72 -7.79
N GLY A 140 -0.52 10.75 -7.07
CA GLY A 140 -0.68 11.45 -5.79
C GLY A 140 -0.67 10.51 -4.58
N VAL A 141 -1.38 10.93 -3.53
CA VAL A 141 -1.51 10.19 -2.25
C VAL A 141 -2.31 8.89 -2.41
N GLU A 142 -3.26 8.88 -3.33
CA GLU A 142 -4.16 7.75 -3.56
C GLU A 142 -3.53 6.67 -4.44
N ASP A 143 -3.94 5.43 -4.19
CA ASP A 143 -3.38 4.26 -4.87
C ASP A 143 -3.87 4.21 -6.32
N HIS A 144 -2.94 4.13 -7.26
CA HIS A 144 -3.21 3.62 -8.60
C HIS A 144 -3.07 2.10 -8.59
N VAL A 145 -4.13 1.39 -8.96
CA VAL A 145 -4.23 -0.06 -8.75
C VAL A 145 -4.34 -0.81 -10.06
N MET A 146 -3.58 -1.89 -10.17
CA MET A 146 -3.77 -2.94 -11.17
C MET A 146 -4.17 -4.22 -10.46
N GLU A 147 -5.44 -4.60 -10.60
CA GLU A 147 -5.96 -5.87 -10.13
C GLU A 147 -5.41 -7.03 -10.97
N ALA A 148 -5.00 -8.11 -10.32
CA ALA A 148 -4.38 -9.27 -10.95
C ALA A 148 -5.13 -10.58 -10.63
N GLY A 149 -6.44 -10.48 -10.32
CA GLY A 149 -7.27 -11.61 -9.89
C GLY A 149 -6.87 -12.13 -8.52
N GLY A 150 -7.15 -13.41 -8.22
CA GLY A 150 -6.74 -14.03 -6.94
C GLY A 150 -7.32 -13.35 -5.69
N LEU A 151 -6.59 -13.44 -4.57
CA LEU A 151 -6.98 -12.83 -3.29
C LEU A 151 -6.06 -11.66 -2.96
N GLU A 152 -6.60 -10.44 -3.02
CA GLU A 152 -5.86 -9.19 -2.82
C GLU A 152 -4.57 -9.14 -3.66
N ARG A 153 -4.57 -9.82 -4.81
CA ARG A 153 -3.43 -9.90 -5.70
C ARG A 153 -3.49 -8.74 -6.68
N LYS A 154 -2.63 -7.76 -6.43
CA LYS A 154 -2.63 -6.48 -7.13
C LYS A 154 -1.28 -5.81 -7.07
N ILE A 155 -1.06 -4.88 -7.99
CA ILE A 155 -0.02 -3.85 -7.90
C ILE A 155 -0.67 -2.55 -7.45
N ARG A 156 0.00 -1.82 -6.56
CA ARG A 156 -0.37 -0.46 -6.18
C ARG A 156 0.82 0.48 -6.39
N ALA A 157 0.56 1.66 -6.93
CA ALA A 157 1.53 2.74 -7.07
C ALA A 157 0.97 4.04 -6.49
N PHE A 158 1.74 4.70 -5.62
CA PHE A 158 1.37 5.97 -5.01
C PHE A 158 2.61 6.76 -4.62
N ARG A 159 2.44 8.06 -4.37
CA ARG A 159 3.53 8.99 -4.05
C ARG A 159 3.57 9.27 -2.55
N LEU A 160 4.78 9.43 -2.03
CA LEU A 160 5.06 9.79 -0.64
C LEU A 160 5.87 11.09 -0.60
N PRO A 161 5.94 11.75 0.57
CA PRO A 161 7.01 12.68 0.87
C PRO A 161 8.38 12.03 0.68
N ASP A 162 9.41 12.84 0.36
CA ASP A 162 10.78 12.33 0.27
C ASP A 162 11.24 11.72 1.60
N GLU A 163 10.80 12.33 2.71
CA GLU A 163 10.94 11.83 4.08
C GLU A 163 9.63 11.99 4.83
N ASN A 164 9.16 10.93 5.49
CA ASN A 164 7.95 10.94 6.31
C ASN A 164 8.36 10.92 7.80
N PRO A 165 8.12 12.00 8.56
CA PRO A 165 8.51 12.07 9.97
C PRO A 165 7.47 11.48 10.93
N HIS A 166 6.31 11.02 10.44
CA HIS A 166 5.16 10.73 11.28
C HIS A 166 5.25 9.34 11.94
N LEU A 167 5.77 9.32 13.17
CA LEU A 167 5.83 8.14 14.04
C LEU A 167 4.59 7.95 14.91
N SER A 168 3.71 8.95 14.98
CA SER A 168 2.45 8.89 15.72
C SER A 168 1.34 9.56 14.93
N LEU A 169 0.15 8.96 14.97
CA LEU A 169 -1.07 9.48 14.37
C LEU A 169 -2.26 9.21 15.27
N SER A 170 -3.20 10.15 15.30
CA SER A 170 -4.49 9.98 15.96
C SER A 170 -5.63 10.37 15.03
N THR A 171 -6.76 9.70 15.19
CA THR A 171 -7.99 10.03 14.47
C THR A 171 -9.21 9.63 15.28
N THR A 172 -10.28 10.39 15.09
CA THR A 172 -11.63 9.99 15.48
C THR A 172 -12.45 9.73 14.22
N LEU A 173 -13.29 8.72 14.23
CA LEU A 173 -14.25 8.44 13.17
C LEU A 173 -15.60 8.07 13.77
N GLU A 174 -16.65 8.74 13.32
CA GLU A 174 -18.02 8.27 13.52
C GLU A 174 -18.36 7.28 12.40
N ILE A 175 -18.75 6.06 12.79
CA ILE A 175 -18.94 4.93 11.88
C ILE A 175 -20.42 4.56 11.88
N PRO A 176 -21.12 4.70 10.74
CA PRO A 176 -22.44 4.12 10.57
C PRO A 176 -22.39 2.59 10.67
N LEU A 177 -23.27 2.01 11.48
CA LEU A 177 -23.38 0.56 11.60
C LEU A 177 -24.29 0.01 10.49
N LYS A 178 -23.91 -1.15 9.94
CA LYS A 178 -24.78 -1.95 9.07
C LYS A 178 -26.07 -2.24 9.82
N ALA A 179 -27.21 -2.11 9.14
CA ALA A 179 -28.54 -2.23 9.76
C ALA A 179 -28.87 -3.63 10.31
N SER A 180 -28.10 -4.64 9.93
CA SER A 180 -28.27 -6.02 10.39
C SER A 180 -26.93 -6.76 10.46
N GLY A 181 -26.77 -7.59 11.48
CA GLY A 181 -25.64 -8.51 11.60
C GLY A 181 -24.40 -7.86 12.21
N ASP A 182 -23.24 -8.46 11.93
CA ASP A 182 -21.98 -8.06 12.55
C ASP A 182 -21.36 -6.83 11.87
N ASN A 183 -20.91 -5.90 12.71
CA ASN A 183 -19.98 -4.84 12.35
C ASN A 183 -18.64 -5.10 13.06
N PRO A 184 -17.76 -5.94 12.49
CA PRO A 184 -16.41 -6.13 13.01
C PRO A 184 -15.55 -4.92 12.65
N ILE A 185 -15.49 -3.94 13.55
CA ILE A 185 -14.67 -2.73 13.36
C ILE A 185 -13.25 -2.99 13.83
N TRP A 186 -12.26 -2.74 12.97
CA TRP A 186 -10.86 -2.95 13.31
C TRP A 186 -9.96 -1.97 12.60
N VAL A 187 -8.72 -1.86 13.08
CA VAL A 187 -7.70 -0.96 12.56
C VAL A 187 -6.56 -1.79 11.99
N CYS A 188 -6.09 -1.45 10.80
CA CYS A 188 -4.85 -1.93 10.21
C CYS A 188 -3.85 -0.77 10.12
N VAL A 189 -2.63 -0.97 10.62
CA VAL A 189 -1.54 0.00 10.53
C VAL A 189 -0.47 -0.60 9.62
N THR A 190 0.00 0.19 8.66
CA THR A 190 1.16 -0.15 7.82
C THR A 190 2.25 0.88 8.04
N THR A 191 3.47 0.44 8.31
CA THR A 191 4.64 1.30 8.44
C THR A 191 5.49 1.28 7.17
N GLU A 192 6.29 2.32 6.96
CA GLU A 192 7.06 2.49 5.71
C GLU A 192 8.10 1.39 5.48
N ASP A 193 8.58 0.75 6.54
CA ASP A 193 9.52 -0.36 6.50
C ASP A 193 8.87 -1.71 6.14
N GLY A 194 7.56 -1.74 5.89
CA GLY A 194 6.84 -2.91 5.38
C GLY A 194 6.19 -3.78 6.44
N PHE A 195 6.20 -3.38 7.71
CA PHE A 195 5.47 -4.07 8.76
C PHE A 195 4.01 -3.65 8.84
N GLN A 196 3.20 -4.55 9.39
CA GLN A 196 1.79 -4.30 9.67
C GLN A 196 1.44 -4.72 11.09
N ALA A 197 0.52 -3.97 11.68
CA ALA A 197 -0.14 -4.30 12.93
C ALA A 197 -1.66 -4.19 12.75
N TRP A 198 -2.42 -4.94 13.54
CA TRP A 198 -3.88 -4.88 13.53
C TRP A 198 -4.43 -4.96 14.95
N SER A 199 -5.51 -4.22 15.19
CA SER A 199 -6.29 -4.39 16.41
C SER A 199 -7.10 -5.69 16.35
N SER A 200 -7.51 -6.21 17.51
CA SER A 200 -8.65 -7.11 17.54
C SER A 200 -9.90 -6.37 17.05
N PRO A 201 -10.82 -7.04 16.34
CA PRO A 201 -12.08 -6.45 15.95
C PRO A 201 -12.98 -6.18 17.16
N ILE A 202 -13.56 -4.99 17.18
CA ILE A 202 -14.62 -4.56 18.08
C ILE A 202 -15.95 -4.87 17.38
N TYR A 203 -16.72 -5.79 17.92
CA TYR A 203 -17.99 -6.20 17.33
C TYR A 203 -19.15 -5.36 17.86
N ALA A 204 -19.84 -4.68 16.95
CA ALA A 204 -21.17 -4.13 17.20
C ALA A 204 -22.21 -4.93 16.40
N PHE A 205 -23.12 -5.59 17.11
CA PHE A 205 -24.19 -6.40 16.51
C PHE A 205 -25.52 -5.63 16.52
N LYS A 206 -26.13 -5.54 15.33
CA LYS A 206 -27.49 -5.04 15.10
C LYS A 206 -28.45 -6.20 14.91
#